data_AF-A0A7L5YQS0-F1
#
_entry.id   AF-A0A7L5YQS0-F1
#
_cell.length_a   1.000
_cell.length_b   1.000
_cell.length_c   1.000
_cell.angle_alpha   90.00
_cell.angle_beta   90.00
_cell.angle_gamma   90.00
#
_symmetry.space_group_name_H-M   'P 1'
#
loop_
_entity.id
_entity.type
_entity.pdbx_description
1 polymer ?
#
loop_
_entity_poly.entity_id
_entity_poly.type
_entity_poly.pdbx_seq_one_letter_code
_entity_poly.pdbx_strand_id
1 'polypeptide(L)'
;MIALSTWNARCSQIRRIYDQQIEVRRHGADNFDPYTGYELGIALFRGRLKRDHADYPTLLVYEQRLSENIRAAQYFGDDQTRRAERNQIISYLNDLALADLGVTFNDLCNDALAAPVALSPAQDQALQALDYYINRFRHADDEFIESMDSVMDDALAALTRINQAAAAGDLATARQEHAAFVATYESGCGTHATLRAMGDTGNQLIDLLAN
;
A
#
# COMPACT_ATOMS: atom_id res chain seq x y z
N MET A 1 -19.71 -0.07 -16.38
CA MET A 1 -19.93 0.46 -15.01
C MET A 1 -19.18 -0.28 -13.89
N ILE A 2 -18.87 -1.58 -14.02
CA ILE A 2 -18.07 -2.34 -13.01
C ILE A 2 -16.57 -2.01 -13.06
N ALA A 3 -16.04 -1.62 -14.23
CA ALA A 3 -14.63 -1.28 -14.41
C ALA A 3 -14.21 -0.03 -13.61
N LEU A 4 -15.02 1.04 -13.63
CA LEU A 4 -14.71 2.30 -12.96
C LEU A 4 -14.68 2.19 -11.41
N SER A 5 -15.56 1.39 -10.82
CA SER A 5 -15.55 1.17 -9.36
C SER A 5 -14.36 0.32 -8.91
N THR A 6 -14.00 -0.69 -9.71
CA THR A 6 -12.83 -1.54 -9.47
C THR A 6 -11.53 -0.75 -9.63
N TRP A 7 -11.45 0.10 -10.66
CA TRP A 7 -10.36 1.05 -10.88
C TRP A 7 -10.18 2.00 -9.70
N ASN A 8 -11.26 2.68 -9.30
CA ASN A 8 -11.23 3.62 -8.19
C ASN A 8 -10.84 2.93 -6.86
N ALA A 9 -11.28 1.70 -6.62
CA ALA A 9 -10.88 0.93 -5.44
C ALA A 9 -9.37 0.62 -5.45
N ARG A 10 -8.81 0.22 -6.60
CA ARG A 10 -7.37 -0.08 -6.76
C ARG A 10 -6.51 1.18 -6.61
N CYS A 11 -6.87 2.27 -7.27
CA CYS A 11 -6.16 3.56 -7.12
C CYS A 11 -6.26 4.10 -5.69
N SER A 12 -7.42 3.97 -5.03
CA SER A 12 -7.60 4.37 -3.64
C SER A 12 -6.76 3.53 -2.69
N GLN A 13 -6.62 2.22 -2.95
CA GLN A 13 -5.80 1.34 -2.12
C GLN A 13 -4.30 1.64 -2.26
N ILE A 14 -3.81 1.81 -3.49
CA ILE A 14 -2.41 2.19 -3.77
C ILE A 14 -2.12 3.55 -3.11
N ARG A 15 -2.97 4.54 -3.37
CA ARG A 15 -2.83 5.86 -2.79
C ARG A 15 -2.85 5.82 -1.26
N ARG A 16 -3.76 5.07 -0.64
CA ARG A 16 -3.84 4.99 0.82
C ARG A 16 -2.56 4.41 1.42
N ILE A 17 -1.98 3.39 0.81
CA ILE A 17 -0.71 2.80 1.26
C ILE A 17 0.42 3.84 1.15
N TYR A 18 0.47 4.59 0.04
CA TYR A 18 1.48 5.63 -0.17
C TYR A 18 1.28 6.86 0.74
N ASP A 19 0.05 7.37 0.85
CA ASP A 19 -0.32 8.51 1.69
C ASP A 19 -0.07 8.19 3.17
N GLN A 20 -0.42 6.99 3.64
CA GLN A 20 -0.09 6.55 5.00
C GLN A 20 1.43 6.51 5.21
N GLN A 21 2.20 6.00 4.25
CA GLN A 21 3.65 6.01 4.35
C GLN A 21 4.26 7.42 4.28
N ILE A 22 3.69 8.35 3.52
CA ILE A 22 4.18 9.72 3.38
C ILE A 22 3.80 10.59 4.59
N GLU A 23 2.56 10.50 5.08
CA GLU A 23 2.10 11.24 6.26
C GLU A 23 2.82 10.78 7.52
N VAL A 24 3.06 9.47 7.65
CA VAL A 24 3.89 8.89 8.73
C VAL A 24 5.27 9.52 8.82
N ARG A 25 5.77 9.98 7.68
CA ARG A 25 7.12 10.54 7.54
C ARG A 25 7.16 12.08 7.60
N ARG A 26 6.06 12.78 7.26
CA ARG A 26 6.02 14.26 7.20
C ARG A 26 5.67 14.94 8.51
N HIS A 27 4.86 14.33 9.38
CA HIS A 27 4.29 15.05 10.53
C HIS A 27 4.84 14.66 11.90
N GLY A 28 5.70 13.63 11.99
CA GLY A 28 6.07 13.05 13.28
C GLY A 28 4.85 12.49 14.03
N ALA A 29 5.08 11.83 15.16
CA ALA A 29 4.05 11.10 15.92
C ALA A 29 2.80 11.93 16.32
N ASP A 30 2.89 13.27 16.29
CA ASP A 30 1.93 14.17 16.94
C ASP A 30 0.69 14.53 16.10
N ASN A 31 0.59 14.11 14.82
CA ASN A 31 -0.56 14.44 13.98
C ASN A 31 -1.14 13.24 13.21
N PHE A 32 -1.01 12.02 13.74
CA PHE A 32 -1.65 10.86 13.14
C PHE A 32 -3.12 10.78 13.50
N ASP A 33 -3.93 10.49 12.48
CA ASP A 33 -5.26 9.95 12.74
C ASP A 33 -5.09 8.68 13.60
N PRO A 34 -5.92 8.51 14.66
CA PRO A 34 -5.77 7.42 15.63
C PRO A 34 -5.85 6.02 15.03
N TYR A 35 -6.23 5.87 13.75
CA TYR A 35 -6.33 4.58 13.08
C TYR A 35 -5.11 4.23 12.22
N THR A 36 -4.22 5.19 11.93
CA THR A 36 -3.04 4.96 11.06
C THR A 36 -2.17 3.82 11.58
N GLY A 37 -1.94 3.76 12.90
CA GLY A 37 -1.17 2.68 13.52
C GLY A 37 -1.73 1.29 13.24
N TYR A 38 -3.06 1.15 13.27
CA TYR A 38 -3.72 -0.14 13.00
C TYR A 38 -3.58 -0.57 11.54
N GLU A 39 -3.68 0.37 10.62
CA GLU A 39 -3.60 0.09 9.18
C GLU A 39 -2.19 -0.34 8.78
N LEU A 40 -1.18 0.33 9.34
CA LEU A 40 0.21 -0.07 9.18
C LEU A 40 0.52 -1.39 9.89
N GLY A 41 -0.01 -1.60 11.10
CA GLY A 41 0.14 -2.85 11.84
C GLY A 41 -0.38 -4.04 11.05
N ILE A 42 -1.53 -3.91 10.37
CA ILE A 42 -2.07 -4.97 9.49
C ILE A 42 -1.14 -5.21 8.30
N ALA A 43 -0.61 -4.16 7.68
CA ALA A 43 0.32 -4.31 6.57
C ALA A 43 1.60 -5.06 7.00
N LEU A 44 2.16 -4.73 8.17
CA LEU A 44 3.29 -5.46 8.75
C LEU A 44 2.93 -6.91 9.09
N PHE A 45 1.76 -7.14 9.70
CA PHE A 45 1.31 -8.49 10.04
C PHE A 45 1.20 -9.34 8.77
N ARG A 46 0.55 -8.84 7.71
CA ARG A 46 0.46 -9.54 6.41
C ARG A 46 1.81 -9.76 5.73
N GLY A 47 2.76 -8.84 5.90
CA GLY A 47 4.11 -9.01 5.37
C GLY A 47 4.87 -10.13 6.06
N ARG A 48 4.66 -10.31 7.37
CA ARG A 48 5.30 -11.36 8.17
C ARG A 48 4.57 -12.71 8.08
N LEU A 49 3.25 -12.68 8.02
CA LEU A 49 2.41 -13.87 7.85
C LEU A 49 2.31 -14.22 6.36
N LYS A 50 3.08 -15.22 5.92
CA LYS A 50 3.09 -15.64 4.52
C LYS A 50 1.71 -16.10 4.05
N ARG A 51 1.42 -15.93 2.75
CA ARG A 51 0.10 -16.24 2.14
C ARG A 51 -0.29 -17.73 2.22
N ASP A 52 0.69 -18.61 2.35
CA ASP A 52 0.52 -20.05 2.48
C ASP A 52 0.29 -20.50 3.93
N HIS A 53 0.31 -19.58 4.90
CA HIS A 53 0.04 -19.89 6.30
C HIS A 53 -1.42 -20.29 6.52
N ALA A 54 -1.65 -21.28 7.39
CA ALA A 54 -2.98 -21.79 7.69
C ALA A 54 -3.95 -20.70 8.20
N ASP A 55 -3.41 -19.74 8.95
CA ASP A 55 -4.16 -18.62 9.55
C ASP A 55 -4.25 -17.37 8.67
N TYR A 56 -3.64 -17.37 7.48
CA TYR A 56 -3.70 -16.23 6.58
C TYR A 56 -5.15 -15.84 6.18
N PRO A 57 -6.07 -16.79 5.89
CA PRO A 57 -7.48 -16.44 5.65
C PRO A 57 -8.15 -15.78 6.86
N THR A 58 -7.83 -16.23 8.08
CA THR A 58 -8.34 -15.64 9.33
C THR A 58 -7.87 -14.20 9.48
N LEU A 59 -6.60 -13.92 9.20
CA LEU A 59 -6.06 -12.55 9.19
C LEU A 59 -6.83 -11.65 8.22
N LEU A 60 -7.11 -12.11 7.01
CA LEU A 60 -7.85 -11.32 6.00
C LEU A 60 -9.26 -10.94 6.47
N VAL A 61 -9.96 -11.84 7.17
CA VAL A 61 -11.29 -11.55 7.74
C VAL A 61 -11.21 -10.43 8.77
N TYR A 62 -10.22 -10.47 9.68
CA TYR A 62 -10.06 -9.43 10.69
C TYR A 62 -9.54 -8.10 10.11
N GLU A 63 -8.68 -8.14 9.09
CA GLU A 63 -8.29 -6.96 8.31
C GLU A 63 -9.53 -6.26 7.71
N GLN A 64 -10.41 -7.02 7.05
CA GLN A 64 -11.62 -6.46 6.46
C GLN A 64 -12.51 -5.81 7.53
N ARG A 65 -12.79 -6.52 8.62
CA ARG A 65 -13.65 -6.02 9.71
C ARG A 65 -13.07 -4.76 10.37
N LEU A 66 -11.76 -4.73 10.60
CA LEU A 66 -11.09 -3.56 11.17
C LEU A 66 -11.18 -2.35 10.23
N SER A 67 -10.94 -2.56 8.93
CA SER A 67 -11.05 -1.53 7.90
C SER A 67 -12.47 -0.95 7.79
N GLU A 68 -13.49 -1.80 7.84
CA GLU A 68 -14.90 -1.39 7.84
C GLU A 68 -15.24 -0.58 9.10
N ASN A 69 -14.80 -1.01 10.29
CA ASN A 69 -15.01 -0.29 11.54
C ASN A 69 -14.32 1.09 11.53
N ILE A 70 -13.07 1.18 11.05
CA ILE A 70 -12.32 2.44 10.91
C ILE A 70 -13.05 3.40 9.97
N ARG A 71 -13.44 2.91 8.77
CA ARG A 71 -14.20 3.74 7.81
C ARG A 71 -15.51 4.23 8.42
N ALA A 72 -16.25 3.37 9.11
CA ALA A 72 -17.49 3.77 9.77
C ALA A 72 -17.24 4.83 10.84
N ALA A 73 -16.16 4.71 11.62
CA ALA A 73 -15.78 5.71 12.61
C ALA A 73 -15.39 7.06 11.98
N GLN A 74 -14.72 7.04 10.82
CA GLN A 74 -14.37 8.25 10.07
C GLN A 74 -15.59 8.96 9.46
N TYR A 75 -16.55 8.21 8.89
CA TYR A 75 -17.74 8.81 8.25
C TYR A 75 -18.83 9.20 9.23
N PHE A 76 -19.04 8.41 10.28
CA PHE A 76 -20.20 8.53 11.18
C PHE A 76 -19.82 8.87 12.63
N GLY A 77 -18.53 9.07 12.90
CA GLY A 77 -17.99 9.32 14.24
C GLY A 77 -17.69 8.04 15.02
N ASP A 78 -16.81 8.14 16.03
CA ASP A 78 -16.38 7.00 16.84
C ASP A 78 -17.18 6.89 18.14
N ASP A 79 -18.29 6.14 18.10
CA ASP A 79 -19.14 5.91 19.27
C ASP A 79 -18.63 4.76 20.17
N GLN A 80 -19.32 4.49 21.27
CA GLN A 80 -18.93 3.45 22.22
C GLN A 80 -19.05 2.04 21.62
N THR A 81 -20.02 1.81 20.74
CA THR A 81 -20.24 0.52 20.10
C THR A 81 -19.11 0.21 19.12
N ARG A 82 -18.73 1.19 18.27
CA ARG A 82 -17.59 1.05 17.34
C ARG A 82 -16.28 0.82 18.08
N ARG A 83 -16.06 1.52 19.20
CA ARG A 83 -14.89 1.31 20.08
C ARG A 83 -14.86 -0.11 20.66
N ALA A 84 -16.00 -0.59 21.16
CA ALA A 84 -16.09 -1.94 21.71
C ALA A 84 -15.81 -3.01 20.66
N GLU A 85 -16.40 -2.87 19.46
CA GLU A 85 -16.14 -3.78 18.34
C GLU A 85 -14.67 -3.75 17.91
N ARG A 86 -14.08 -2.55 17.78
CA ARG A 86 -12.67 -2.39 17.41
C ARG A 86 -11.76 -3.06 18.43
N ASN A 87 -12.01 -2.88 19.72
CA ASN A 87 -11.23 -3.53 20.77
C ASN A 87 -11.34 -5.06 20.70
N GLN A 88 -12.51 -5.59 20.38
CA GLN A 88 -12.70 -7.02 20.19
C GLN A 88 -11.89 -7.53 18.98
N ILE A 89 -11.91 -6.83 17.85
CA ILE A 89 -11.10 -7.16 16.67
C ILE A 89 -9.60 -7.13 17.00
N ILE A 90 -9.14 -6.08 17.69
CA ILE A 90 -7.75 -5.95 18.13
C ILE A 90 -7.34 -7.09 19.07
N SER A 91 -8.22 -7.51 19.98
CA SER A 91 -7.95 -8.67 20.85
C SER A 91 -7.69 -9.94 20.04
N TYR A 92 -8.54 -10.24 19.05
CA TYR A 92 -8.34 -11.41 18.19
C TYR A 92 -7.06 -11.30 17.35
N LEU A 93 -6.75 -10.11 16.83
CA LEU A 93 -5.51 -9.88 16.10
C LEU A 93 -4.28 -10.03 16.99
N ASN A 94 -4.36 -9.60 18.26
CA ASN A 94 -3.29 -9.79 19.23
C ASN A 94 -3.04 -11.28 19.51
N ASP A 95 -4.09 -12.07 19.73
CA ASP A 95 -3.97 -13.51 19.97
C ASP A 95 -3.37 -14.22 18.75
N LEU A 96 -3.81 -13.84 17.54
CA LEU A 96 -3.30 -14.39 16.28
C LEU A 96 -1.82 -14.04 16.07
N ALA A 97 -1.46 -12.76 16.22
CA ALA A 97 -0.08 -12.30 16.04
C ALA A 97 0.86 -12.93 17.07
N LEU A 98 0.38 -13.08 18.32
CA LEU A 98 1.17 -13.70 19.38
C LEU A 98 1.41 -15.18 19.11
N ALA A 99 0.40 -15.90 18.60
CA ALA A 99 0.53 -17.30 18.23
C ALA A 99 1.50 -17.53 17.06
N ASP A 100 1.42 -16.71 16.01
CA ASP A 100 2.16 -16.92 14.76
C ASP A 100 3.54 -16.25 14.74
N LEU A 101 3.65 -15.06 15.33
CA LEU A 101 4.83 -14.19 15.22
C LEU A 101 5.53 -13.96 16.57
N GLY A 102 4.93 -14.38 17.68
CA GLY A 102 5.49 -14.17 19.03
C GLY A 102 5.45 -12.72 19.52
N VAL A 103 4.73 -11.83 18.83
CA VAL A 103 4.52 -10.41 19.21
C VAL A 103 3.06 -10.05 19.08
N THR A 104 2.56 -9.10 19.88
CA THR A 104 1.17 -8.69 19.77
C THR A 104 0.93 -7.81 18.55
N PHE A 105 -0.31 -7.74 18.07
CA PHE A 105 -0.67 -6.81 16.99
C PHE A 105 -0.47 -5.35 17.41
N ASN A 106 -0.70 -5.01 18.67
CA ASN A 106 -0.40 -3.68 19.20
C ASN A 106 1.10 -3.36 19.12
N ASP A 107 1.99 -4.32 19.36
CA ASP A 107 3.43 -4.13 19.19
C ASP A 107 3.77 -3.85 17.71
N LEU A 108 3.15 -4.58 16.78
CA LEU A 108 3.31 -4.31 15.34
C LEU A 108 2.83 -2.89 14.96
N CYS A 109 1.74 -2.41 15.56
CA CYS A 109 1.25 -1.04 15.35
C CYS A 109 2.26 -0.01 15.87
N ASN A 110 2.79 -0.23 17.08
CA ASN A 110 3.77 0.66 17.69
C ASN A 110 5.09 0.67 16.91
N ASP A 111 5.58 -0.49 16.49
CA ASP A 111 6.77 -0.63 15.63
C ASP A 111 6.59 0.15 14.32
N ALA A 112 5.39 0.06 13.73
CA ALA A 112 5.09 0.76 12.50
C ALA A 112 5.09 2.28 12.66
N LEU A 113 4.62 2.79 13.80
CA LEU A 113 4.66 4.21 14.13
C LEU A 113 6.04 4.68 14.57
N ALA A 114 6.84 3.79 15.18
CA ALA A 114 8.15 4.11 15.73
C ALA A 114 9.25 4.11 14.67
N ALA A 115 9.10 3.37 13.56
CA ALA A 115 10.08 3.31 12.49
C ALA A 115 10.22 4.69 11.80
N PRO A 116 11.27 5.49 12.10
CA PRO A 116 11.47 6.76 11.45
C PRO A 116 12.14 6.46 10.12
N VAL A 117 11.35 6.28 9.06
CA VAL A 117 11.91 6.25 7.71
C VAL A 117 12.15 7.69 7.30
N ALA A 118 13.28 8.25 7.71
CA ALA A 118 13.76 9.51 7.17
C ALA A 118 14.03 9.30 5.67
N LEU A 119 13.10 9.77 4.84
CA LEU A 119 13.27 9.68 3.40
C LEU A 119 14.46 10.52 3.00
N SER A 120 15.32 9.97 2.15
CA SER A 120 16.27 10.82 1.45
C SER A 120 15.49 11.84 0.61
N PRO A 121 16.04 13.04 0.35
CA PRO A 121 15.39 14.02 -0.52
C PRO A 121 14.98 13.45 -1.89
N ALA A 122 15.73 12.47 -2.38
CA ALA A 122 15.43 11.77 -3.63
C ALA A 122 14.22 10.83 -3.50
N GLN A 123 14.04 10.14 -2.36
CA GLN A 123 12.88 9.30 -2.11
C GLN A 123 11.61 10.15 -1.95
N ASP A 124 11.69 11.30 -1.27
CA ASP A 124 10.56 12.25 -1.15
C ASP A 124 10.19 12.84 -2.51
N GLN A 125 11.17 13.25 -3.33
CA GLN A 125 10.92 13.76 -4.67
C GLN A 125 10.21 12.72 -5.56
N ALA A 126 10.61 11.46 -5.48
CA ALA A 126 9.99 10.42 -6.28
C ALA A 126 8.59 10.02 -5.79
N LEU A 127 8.32 10.09 -4.48
CA LEU A 127 6.97 9.93 -3.93
C LEU A 127 6.04 11.06 -4.36
N GLN A 128 6.52 12.31 -4.36
CA GLN A 128 5.75 13.47 -4.85
C GLN A 128 5.41 13.34 -6.33
N ALA A 129 6.35 12.85 -7.14
CA ALA A 129 6.09 12.56 -8.54
C ALA A 129 5.02 11.47 -8.69
N LEU A 130 5.07 10.39 -7.91
CA LEU A 130 4.06 9.33 -7.93
C LEU A 130 2.66 9.85 -7.59
N ASP A 131 2.52 10.67 -6.55
CA ASP A 131 1.25 11.28 -6.15
C ASP A 131 0.70 12.23 -7.22
N TYR A 132 1.55 13.02 -7.87
CA TYR A 132 1.16 13.84 -9.01
C TYR A 132 0.51 13.00 -10.12
N TYR A 133 1.09 11.85 -10.45
CA TYR A 133 0.56 10.97 -11.47
C TYR A 133 -0.73 10.25 -11.04
N ILE A 134 -0.78 9.73 -9.82
CA ILE A 134 -2.00 9.11 -9.26
C ILE A 134 -3.17 10.10 -9.28
N ASN A 135 -2.95 11.35 -8.87
CA ASN A 135 -3.96 12.39 -8.92
C ASN A 135 -4.39 12.73 -10.35
N ARG A 136 -3.46 12.71 -11.31
CA ARG A 136 -3.76 12.95 -12.72
C ARG A 136 -4.68 11.88 -13.31
N PHE A 137 -4.46 10.59 -13.00
CA PHE A 137 -5.31 9.51 -13.50
C PHE A 137 -6.70 9.47 -12.90
N ARG A 138 -6.88 10.02 -11.69
CA ARG A 138 -8.21 10.14 -11.07
C ARG A 138 -9.17 11.00 -11.88
N HIS A 139 -8.65 11.82 -12.78
CA HIS A 139 -9.41 12.71 -13.66
C HIS A 139 -9.40 12.27 -15.12
N ALA A 140 -9.01 11.03 -15.39
CA ALA A 140 -9.07 10.47 -16.73
C ALA A 140 -10.51 10.17 -17.16
N ASP A 141 -10.79 10.29 -18.46
CA ASP A 141 -12.08 9.94 -19.05
C ASP A 141 -12.23 8.42 -19.27
N ASP A 142 -13.45 7.98 -19.57
CA ASP A 142 -13.79 6.56 -19.75
C ASP A 142 -12.98 5.91 -20.90
N GLU A 143 -12.65 6.67 -21.96
CA GLU A 143 -11.85 6.21 -23.10
C GLU A 143 -10.40 5.90 -22.67
N PHE A 144 -9.80 6.76 -21.86
CA PHE A 144 -8.48 6.52 -21.27
C PHE A 144 -8.48 5.32 -20.32
N ILE A 145 -9.54 5.16 -19.51
CA ILE A 145 -9.65 4.05 -18.56
C ILE A 145 -9.75 2.71 -19.29
N GLU A 146 -10.59 2.60 -20.33
CA GLU A 146 -10.69 1.38 -21.14
C GLU A 146 -9.38 1.07 -21.89
N SER A 147 -8.67 2.10 -22.35
CA SER A 147 -7.34 1.92 -22.95
C SER A 147 -6.27 1.49 -21.94
N MET A 148 -6.45 1.74 -20.64
CA MET A 148 -5.47 1.45 -19.61
C MET A 148 -5.74 0.22 -18.77
N ASP A 149 -6.90 -0.42 -18.91
CA ASP A 149 -7.29 -1.54 -18.08
C ASP A 149 -6.31 -2.72 -18.18
N SER A 150 -5.94 -3.13 -19.41
CA SER A 150 -4.96 -4.22 -19.59
C SER A 150 -3.56 -3.83 -19.10
N VAL A 151 -3.16 -2.59 -19.34
CA VAL A 151 -1.85 -2.08 -18.93
C VAL A 151 -1.74 -2.01 -17.40
N MET A 152 -2.86 -1.78 -16.71
CA MET A 152 -2.90 -1.70 -15.25
C MET A 152 -2.98 -3.06 -14.58
N ASP A 153 -3.60 -4.05 -15.21
CA ASP A 153 -3.46 -5.44 -14.78
C ASP A 153 -2.01 -5.92 -14.92
N ASP A 154 -1.34 -5.59 -16.02
CA ASP A 154 0.10 -5.85 -16.22
C ASP A 154 0.96 -5.11 -15.19
N ALA A 155 0.63 -3.84 -14.89
CA ALA A 155 1.31 -3.04 -13.88
C ALA A 155 1.17 -3.62 -12.48
N LEU A 156 -0.05 -4.03 -12.11
CA LEU A 156 -0.32 -4.63 -10.80
C LEU A 156 0.40 -5.97 -10.65
N ALA A 157 0.41 -6.79 -11.71
CA ALA A 157 1.15 -8.05 -11.74
C ALA A 157 2.65 -7.82 -11.59
N ALA A 158 3.22 -6.83 -12.29
CA ALA A 158 4.62 -6.47 -12.17
C ALA A 158 4.98 -5.94 -10.78
N LEU A 159 4.21 -4.99 -10.24
CA LEU A 159 4.40 -4.47 -8.87
C LEU A 159 4.33 -5.60 -7.83
N THR A 160 3.46 -6.57 -8.03
CA THR A 160 3.39 -7.76 -7.16
C THR A 160 4.69 -8.57 -7.21
N ARG A 161 5.24 -8.82 -8.41
CA ARG A 161 6.51 -9.55 -8.58
C ARG A 161 7.70 -8.78 -8.00
N ILE A 162 7.76 -7.47 -8.23
CA ILE A 162 8.81 -6.58 -7.67
C ILE A 162 8.78 -6.63 -6.15
N ASN A 163 7.60 -6.48 -5.54
CA ASN A 163 7.45 -6.54 -4.08
C ASN A 163 7.82 -7.91 -3.52
N GLN A 164 7.47 -9.01 -4.20
CA GLN A 164 7.87 -10.36 -3.78
C GLN A 164 9.39 -10.55 -3.83
N ALA A 165 10.04 -10.11 -4.90
CA ALA A 165 11.50 -10.18 -5.04
C ALA A 165 12.21 -9.32 -3.99
N ALA A 166 11.76 -8.09 -3.78
CA ALA A 166 12.29 -7.19 -2.75
C ALA A 166 12.11 -7.76 -1.34
N ALA A 167 10.94 -8.31 -1.02
CA ALA A 167 10.68 -8.96 0.26
C ALA A 167 11.55 -10.21 0.50
N ALA A 168 11.96 -10.89 -0.58
CA ALA A 168 12.90 -12.00 -0.53
C ALA A 168 14.37 -11.57 -0.44
N GLY A 169 14.67 -10.26 -0.48
CA GLY A 169 16.03 -9.73 -0.55
C GLY A 169 16.69 -9.87 -1.93
N ASP A 170 15.95 -10.30 -2.96
CA ASP A 170 16.43 -10.45 -4.33
C ASP A 170 16.25 -9.16 -5.13
N LEU A 171 17.11 -8.19 -4.84
CA LEU A 171 17.08 -6.87 -5.46
C LEU A 171 17.39 -6.91 -6.97
N ALA A 172 18.12 -7.94 -7.44
CA ALA A 172 18.43 -8.09 -8.85
C ALA A 172 17.17 -8.46 -9.65
N THR A 173 16.40 -9.44 -9.17
CA THR A 173 15.11 -9.81 -9.76
C THR A 173 14.11 -8.66 -9.68
N ALA A 174 14.05 -7.94 -8.55
CA ALA A 174 13.18 -6.78 -8.40
C ALA A 174 13.47 -5.69 -9.47
N ARG A 175 14.76 -5.40 -9.72
CA ARG A 175 15.17 -4.47 -10.78
C ARG A 175 14.83 -4.97 -12.17
N GLN A 176 15.05 -6.25 -12.46
CA GLN A 176 14.73 -6.84 -13.76
C GLN A 176 13.22 -6.77 -14.06
N GLU A 177 12.39 -7.14 -13.08
CA GLU A 177 10.93 -7.06 -13.19
C GLU A 177 10.45 -5.63 -13.37
N HIS A 178 11.08 -4.67 -12.69
CA HIS A 178 10.77 -3.26 -12.87
C HIS A 178 11.18 -2.74 -14.25
N ALA A 179 12.36 -3.10 -14.75
CA ALA A 179 12.78 -2.73 -16.10
C ALA A 179 11.85 -3.32 -17.18
N ALA A 180 11.43 -4.58 -17.00
CA ALA A 180 10.46 -5.24 -17.88
C ALA A 180 9.10 -4.54 -17.84
N PHE A 181 8.63 -4.17 -16.64
CA PHE A 181 7.41 -3.37 -16.47
C PHE A 181 7.49 -2.06 -17.24
N VAL A 182 8.55 -1.27 -17.03
CA VAL A 182 8.75 0.01 -17.73
C VAL A 182 8.75 -0.19 -19.24
N ALA A 183 9.43 -1.22 -19.76
CA ALA A 183 9.47 -1.50 -21.20
C ALA A 183 8.09 -1.88 -21.77
N THR A 184 7.35 -2.78 -21.11
CA THR A 184 5.97 -3.14 -21.52
C THR A 184 5.06 -1.93 -21.49
N TYR A 185 5.16 -1.13 -20.43
CA TYR A 185 4.37 0.07 -20.21
C TYR A 185 4.66 1.17 -21.24
N GLU A 186 5.94 1.45 -21.55
CA GLU A 186 6.33 2.37 -22.61
C GLU A 186 5.83 1.93 -24.00
N SER A 187 5.76 0.62 -24.25
CA SER A 187 5.26 0.09 -25.53
C SER A 187 3.74 0.17 -25.68
N GLY A 188 2.99 -0.07 -24.58
CA GLY A 188 1.53 -0.10 -24.59
C GLY A 188 0.89 1.29 -24.51
N CYS A 189 1.57 2.24 -23.87
CA CYS A 189 1.03 3.57 -23.64
C CYS A 189 1.34 4.61 -24.74
N GLY A 190 2.13 4.26 -25.76
CA GLY A 190 2.63 5.22 -26.74
C GLY A 190 3.52 6.32 -26.13
N THR A 191 3.92 7.33 -26.91
CA THR A 191 4.83 8.43 -26.51
C THR A 191 4.22 9.43 -25.52
N HIS A 192 3.40 8.97 -24.57
CA HIS A 192 2.93 9.80 -23.47
C HIS A 192 4.08 10.05 -22.49
N ALA A 193 4.73 11.20 -22.64
CA ALA A 193 5.85 11.65 -21.80
C ALA A 193 5.59 11.54 -20.29
N THR A 194 4.34 11.73 -19.86
CA THR A 194 3.86 11.54 -18.49
C THR A 194 4.11 10.12 -17.95
N LEU A 195 3.94 9.11 -18.80
CA LEU A 195 3.99 7.69 -18.43
C LEU A 195 5.42 7.16 -18.39
N ARG A 196 6.28 7.62 -19.30
CA ARG A 196 7.74 7.42 -19.21
C ARG A 196 8.30 8.03 -17.92
N ALA A 197 7.91 9.25 -17.60
CA ALA A 197 8.38 9.93 -16.40
C ALA A 197 7.92 9.25 -15.09
N MET A 198 6.79 8.53 -15.10
CA MET A 198 6.43 7.61 -13.99
C MET A 198 7.39 6.43 -13.88
N GLY A 199 7.70 5.77 -15.01
CA GLY A 199 8.62 4.64 -15.03
C GLY A 199 10.01 5.02 -14.53
N ASP A 200 10.51 6.17 -14.96
CA ASP A 200 11.80 6.73 -14.49
C ASP A 200 11.77 7.04 -12.98
N THR A 201 10.67 7.60 -12.49
CA THR A 201 10.46 7.86 -11.05
C THR A 201 10.43 6.56 -10.24
N GLY A 202 9.78 5.51 -10.75
CA GLY A 202 9.75 4.18 -10.13
C GLY A 202 11.14 3.54 -10.05
N ASN A 203 11.94 3.66 -11.12
CA ASN A 203 13.32 3.15 -11.14
C ASN A 203 14.17 3.82 -10.06
N GLN A 204 14.05 5.14 -9.94
CA GLN A 204 14.76 5.92 -8.93
C GLN A 204 14.39 5.48 -7.51
N LEU A 205 13.10 5.22 -7.23
CA LEU A 205 12.68 4.71 -5.92
C LEU A 205 13.31 3.36 -5.59
N ILE A 206 13.35 2.44 -6.54
CA ILE A 206 13.94 1.11 -6.33
C ILE A 206 15.43 1.21 -6.03
N ASP A 207 16.18 2.03 -6.76
CA ASP A 207 17.60 2.21 -6.52
C ASP A 207 17.91 2.90 -5.19
N LEU A 208 17.00 3.76 -4.71
CA LEU A 208 17.10 4.39 -3.41
C LEU A 208 16.70 3.47 -2.25
N LEU A 209 15.94 2.40 -2.50
CA LEU A 209 15.59 1.39 -1.48
C LEU A 209 16.64 0.27 -1.38
N ALA A 210 17.49 0.13 -2.40
CA ALA A 210 18.56 -0.87 -2.46
C ALA A 210 19.87 -0.45 -1.77
N ASN A 211 19.98 0.81 -1.32
CA ASN A 211 21.14 1.40 -0.63
C ASN A 211 20.77 1.82 0.79
#